data_AF-A0A0L0GBI7-F1
#
_entry.id   AF-A0A0L0GBI7-F1
#
_cell.length_a   1.000
_cell.length_b   1.000
_cell.length_c   1.000
_cell.angle_alpha   90.00
_cell.angle_beta   90.00
_cell.angle_gamma   90.00
#
_symmetry.space_group_name_H-M   'P 1'
#
loop_
_entity.id
_entity.type
_entity.pdbx_description
1 polymer ?
#
loop_
_entity_poly.entity_id
_entity_poly.type
_entity_poly.pdbx_seq_one_letter_code
_entity_poly.pdbx_strand_id
1 'polypeptide(L)'
;MQRELCVQYLTEISASTVQWLTILNQQSPEDPNTVRQVALQLQILLKICTHVDFEEESSPPIETHQFNSQPIKSPHPIVGVVQQVAPVICLTAERFNANENIIKDCCDIFNGALRNTSEEFLPFLQPYSNLLLSSYSLKPQAPILASAAILASMYRSGEQAQIIAPMTEELVRQSLVAFNQDLHGNTELVAAFFHAMKRVLNKADPVMLFRLDAMLESVIQCAVASLQLPEIPAIKATCSFLSIAAYTPRSTMKEPVLVLFTLKRHCPQEFQATLSQAVHESPKTAGVTPDEKTKFLKRIVNARKRTDLVPIANDFSLLARKLG
;
A
#
# COMPACT_ATOMS: atom_id res chain seq x y z
N MET A 1 6.35 -33.07 21.54
CA MET A 1 5.43 -32.88 22.68
C MET A 1 4.91 -31.45 22.86
N GLN A 2 5.70 -30.44 23.27
CA GLN A 2 5.16 -29.06 23.47
C GLN A 2 4.66 -28.40 22.17
N ARG A 3 5.40 -28.54 21.07
CA ARG A 3 4.99 -28.02 19.75
C ARG A 3 3.71 -28.67 19.23
N GLU A 4 3.57 -29.99 19.35
CA GLU A 4 2.36 -30.72 18.94
C GLU A 4 1.13 -30.32 19.76
N LEU A 5 1.30 -30.13 21.07
CA LEU A 5 0.22 -29.64 21.93
C LEU A 5 -0.22 -28.23 21.52
N CYS A 6 0.74 -27.33 21.24
CA CYS A 6 0.43 -25.98 20.73
C CYS A 6 -0.31 -26.04 19.38
N VAL A 7 0.12 -26.89 18.46
CA VAL A 7 -0.55 -27.09 17.16
C VAL A 7 -1.99 -27.59 17.36
N GLN A 8 -2.21 -28.53 18.28
CA GLN A 8 -3.54 -29.03 18.63
C GLN A 8 -4.44 -27.91 19.16
N TYR A 9 -3.99 -27.15 20.16
CA TYR A 9 -4.77 -26.03 20.71
C TYR A 9 -5.06 -24.94 19.67
N LEU A 10 -4.08 -24.60 18.83
CA LEU A 10 -4.30 -23.63 17.75
C LEU A 10 -5.34 -24.11 16.75
N THR A 11 -5.33 -25.40 16.42
CA THR A 11 -6.32 -26.01 15.51
C THR A 11 -7.72 -26.01 16.13
N GLU A 12 -7.85 -26.30 17.43
CA GLU A 12 -9.13 -26.28 18.14
C GLU A 12 -9.73 -24.87 18.27
N ILE A 13 -8.89 -23.89 18.63
CA ILE A 13 -9.31 -22.48 18.72
C ILE A 13 -9.71 -21.96 17.33
N SER A 14 -8.92 -22.28 16.31
CA SER A 14 -9.22 -21.88 14.93
C SER A 14 -10.50 -22.55 14.43
N ALA A 15 -10.70 -23.84 14.70
CA ALA A 15 -11.93 -24.56 14.34
C ALA A 15 -13.17 -23.92 14.96
N SER A 16 -13.09 -23.62 16.26
CA SER A 16 -14.19 -22.97 16.99
C SER A 16 -14.51 -21.60 16.38
N THR A 17 -13.48 -20.82 16.05
CA THR A 17 -13.62 -19.50 15.45
C THR A 17 -14.25 -19.59 14.04
N VAL A 18 -13.85 -20.58 13.24
CA VAL A 18 -14.44 -20.84 11.91
C VAL A 18 -15.92 -21.17 12.01
N GLN A 19 -16.32 -22.01 12.97
CA GLN A 19 -17.73 -22.34 13.19
C GLN A 19 -18.55 -21.10 13.55
N TRP A 20 -18.06 -20.28 14.48
CA TRP A 20 -18.72 -19.04 14.88
C TRP A 20 -18.84 -18.05 13.72
N LEU A 21 -17.76 -17.81 12.97
CA LEU A 21 -17.81 -16.94 11.80
C LEU A 21 -18.77 -17.45 10.72
N THR A 22 -18.86 -18.77 10.53
CA THR A 22 -19.81 -19.37 9.58
C THR A 22 -21.25 -19.07 9.97
N ILE A 23 -21.58 -19.16 11.25
CA ILE A 23 -22.92 -18.81 11.77
C ILE A 23 -23.17 -17.31 11.60
N LEU A 24 -22.21 -16.47 11.98
CA LEU A 24 -22.33 -15.01 11.87
C LEU A 24 -22.50 -14.53 10.43
N ASN A 25 -21.87 -15.20 9.46
CA ASN A 25 -21.99 -14.87 8.03
C ASN A 25 -23.41 -15.12 7.46
N GLN A 26 -24.23 -15.93 8.14
CA GLN A 26 -25.64 -16.16 7.79
C GLN A 26 -26.56 -15.07 8.35
N GLN A 27 -26.09 -14.26 9.28
CA GLN A 27 -26.86 -13.16 9.87
C GLN A 27 -26.82 -11.91 8.99
N SER A 28 -27.58 -10.88 9.38
CA SER A 28 -27.62 -9.62 8.64
C SER A 28 -26.30 -8.85 8.80
N PRO A 29 -25.66 -8.43 7.69
CA PRO A 29 -24.42 -7.66 7.75
C PRO A 29 -24.62 -6.22 8.25
N GLU A 30 -25.87 -5.77 8.36
CA GLU A 30 -26.24 -4.43 8.87
C GLU A 30 -26.48 -4.42 10.38
N ASP A 31 -26.63 -5.58 11.04
CA ASP A 31 -26.83 -5.64 12.50
C ASP A 31 -25.53 -5.26 13.24
N PRO A 32 -25.52 -4.17 14.04
CA PRO A 32 -24.33 -3.76 14.78
C PRO A 32 -23.79 -4.84 15.73
N ASN A 33 -24.65 -5.70 16.27
CA ASN A 33 -24.22 -6.78 17.15
C ASN A 33 -23.50 -7.89 16.37
N THR A 34 -24.05 -8.34 15.23
CA THR A 34 -23.37 -9.27 14.32
C THR A 34 -22.01 -8.70 13.89
N VAL A 35 -21.96 -7.45 13.43
CA VAL A 35 -20.71 -6.78 13.01
C VAL A 35 -19.66 -6.80 14.13
N ARG A 36 -20.06 -6.47 15.36
CA ARG A 36 -19.17 -6.49 16.53
C ARG A 36 -18.66 -7.89 16.83
N GLN A 37 -19.51 -8.91 16.74
CA GLN A 37 -19.11 -10.30 17.00
C GLN A 37 -18.16 -10.82 15.93
N VAL A 38 -18.41 -10.49 14.66
CA VAL A 38 -17.49 -10.81 13.54
C VAL A 38 -16.13 -10.18 13.78
N ALA A 39 -16.08 -8.88 14.09
CA ALA A 39 -14.83 -8.18 14.37
C ALA A 39 -14.05 -8.83 15.53
N LEU A 40 -14.73 -9.24 16.61
CA LEU A 40 -14.08 -9.92 17.73
C LEU A 40 -13.44 -11.26 17.31
N GLN A 41 -14.15 -12.07 16.51
CA GLN A 41 -13.62 -13.34 16.02
C GLN A 41 -12.42 -13.13 15.08
N LEU A 42 -12.47 -12.13 14.20
CA LEU A 42 -11.34 -11.79 13.34
C LEU A 42 -10.13 -11.32 14.14
N GLN A 43 -10.32 -10.56 15.22
CA GLN A 43 -9.21 -10.13 16.09
C GLN A 43 -8.53 -11.29 16.81
N ILE A 44 -9.26 -12.36 17.16
CA ILE A 44 -8.67 -13.57 17.74
C ILE A 44 -7.77 -14.24 16.71
N LEU A 45 -8.25 -14.42 15.47
CA LEU A 45 -7.46 -14.99 14.37
C LEU A 45 -6.24 -14.13 14.04
N LEU A 46 -6.40 -12.81 14.02
CA LEU A 46 -5.30 -11.88 13.75
C LEU A 46 -4.18 -12.09 14.77
N LYS A 47 -4.50 -12.11 16.06
CA LYS A 47 -3.51 -12.31 17.13
C LYS A 47 -2.79 -13.65 16.99
N ILE A 48 -3.50 -14.71 16.61
CA ILE A 48 -2.90 -16.02 16.34
C ILE A 48 -1.91 -15.93 15.17
N CYS A 49 -2.31 -15.30 14.07
CA CYS A 49 -1.50 -15.19 12.86
C CYS A 49 -0.33 -14.20 12.98
N THR A 50 -0.33 -13.28 13.95
CA THR A 50 0.74 -12.28 14.11
C THR A 50 1.69 -12.52 15.28
N HIS A 51 1.25 -13.18 16.36
CA HIS A 51 2.02 -13.28 17.61
C HIS A 51 2.48 -14.68 17.98
N VAL A 52 2.07 -15.70 17.22
CA VAL A 52 2.56 -17.07 17.43
C VAL A 52 3.87 -17.23 16.66
N ASP A 53 4.97 -16.86 17.30
CA ASP A 53 6.32 -17.15 16.80
C ASP A 53 6.73 -18.56 17.25
N PHE A 54 7.04 -19.42 16.27
CA PHE A 54 7.78 -20.64 16.54
C PHE A 54 9.22 -20.36 16.16
N GLU A 55 10.09 -20.14 17.15
CA GLU A 55 11.52 -20.19 16.90
C GLU A 55 11.84 -21.59 16.34
N GLU A 56 12.36 -21.65 15.11
CA GLU A 56 13.06 -22.86 14.65
C GLU A 56 14.19 -23.07 15.66
N GLU A 57 14.16 -24.15 16.44
CA GLU A 57 15.30 -24.55 17.27
C GLU A 57 16.52 -24.56 16.34
N SER A 58 17.38 -23.56 16.50
CA SER A 58 18.62 -23.44 15.75
C SER A 58 19.36 -24.75 15.95
N SER A 59 19.46 -25.55 14.88
CA SER A 59 20.20 -26.79 14.92
C SER A 59 21.59 -26.47 15.47
N PRO A 60 22.09 -27.17 16.51
CA PRO A 60 23.46 -26.94 16.97
C PRO A 60 24.41 -27.09 15.78
N PRO A 61 25.53 -26.34 15.74
CA PRO A 61 26.51 -26.51 14.67
C PRO A 61 27.04 -27.94 14.73
N ILE A 62 26.56 -28.80 13.83
CA ILE A 62 27.03 -30.19 13.73
C ILE A 62 28.41 -30.11 13.09
N GLU A 63 29.45 -30.26 13.92
CA GLU A 63 30.77 -30.68 13.47
C GLU A 63 30.61 -32.02 12.74
N THR A 64 30.95 -32.00 11.45
CA THR A 64 31.35 -33.14 10.61
C THR A 64 30.71 -34.50 10.93
N HIS A 65 29.77 -34.96 10.12
CA HIS A 65 29.88 -36.23 9.39
C HIS A 65 28.73 -36.39 8.38
N GLN A 66 29.09 -36.92 7.22
CA GLN A 66 28.26 -37.15 6.04
C GLN A 66 27.03 -38.02 6.38
N PHE A 67 25.82 -37.47 6.23
CA PHE A 67 24.64 -38.23 5.80
C PHE A 67 23.70 -37.30 5.02
N ASN A 68 23.36 -37.75 3.82
CA ASN A 68 22.60 -37.05 2.81
C ASN A 68 21.10 -37.19 3.10
N SER A 69 20.61 -36.45 4.08
CA SER A 69 19.18 -36.32 4.36
C SER A 69 18.91 -34.87 4.72
N GLN A 70 18.34 -34.12 3.77
CA GLN A 70 17.80 -32.79 4.06
C GLN A 70 16.85 -32.93 5.25
N PRO A 71 17.00 -32.12 6.31
CA PRO A 71 16.05 -32.14 7.41
C PRO A 71 14.67 -31.79 6.84
N ILE A 72 13.69 -32.69 7.01
CA ILE A 72 12.29 -32.42 6.68
C ILE A 72 11.88 -31.24 7.56
N LYS A 73 11.86 -30.02 7.00
CA LYS A 73 11.32 -28.86 7.69
C LYS A 73 9.83 -29.11 7.90
N SER A 74 9.44 -29.37 9.14
CA SER A 74 8.02 -29.46 9.50
C SER A 74 7.37 -28.09 9.26
N PRO A 75 6.26 -28.01 8.50
CA PRO A 75 5.66 -26.74 8.11
C PRO A 75 5.28 -25.90 9.34
N HIS A 76 5.32 -24.59 9.17
CA HIS A 76 4.97 -23.63 10.21
C HIS A 76 3.49 -23.83 10.60
N PRO A 77 3.15 -23.94 11.90
CA PRO A 77 1.76 -24.21 12.33
C PRO A 77 0.71 -23.20 11.85
N ILE A 78 1.11 -21.96 11.57
CA ILE A 78 0.25 -20.91 11.02
C ILE A 78 -0.25 -21.28 9.62
N VAL A 79 0.53 -22.03 8.82
CA VAL A 79 0.10 -22.49 7.49
C VAL A 79 -1.17 -23.33 7.59
N GLY A 80 -1.22 -24.26 8.56
CA GLY A 80 -2.40 -25.08 8.82
C GLY A 80 -3.59 -24.26 9.29
N VAL A 81 -3.36 -23.29 10.18
CA VAL A 81 -4.40 -22.35 10.63
C VAL A 81 -4.96 -21.55 9.45
N VAL A 82 -4.11 -20.94 8.63
CA VAL A 82 -4.50 -20.16 7.45
C VAL A 82 -5.30 -21.01 6.48
N GLN A 83 -4.86 -22.23 6.20
CA GLN A 83 -5.60 -23.15 5.33
C GLN A 83 -7.02 -23.42 5.85
N GLN A 84 -7.18 -23.53 7.16
CA GLN A 84 -8.46 -23.77 7.80
C GLN A 84 -9.36 -22.53 7.81
N VAL A 85 -8.80 -21.34 8.07
CA VAL A 85 -9.58 -20.10 8.24
C VAL A 85 -9.82 -19.35 6.94
N ALA A 86 -8.98 -19.53 5.91
CA ALA A 86 -9.06 -18.76 4.66
C ALA A 86 -10.45 -18.80 4.01
N PRO A 87 -11.14 -19.96 3.87
CA PRO A 87 -12.44 -19.99 3.21
C PRO A 87 -13.50 -19.14 3.92
N VAL A 88 -13.53 -19.18 5.27
CA VAL A 88 -14.50 -18.39 6.04
C VAL A 88 -14.14 -16.91 6.02
N ILE A 89 -12.85 -16.55 6.02
CA ILE A 89 -12.41 -15.16 5.92
C ILE A 89 -12.81 -14.57 4.56
N CYS A 90 -12.63 -15.31 3.46
CA CYS A 90 -13.07 -14.88 2.13
C CYS A 90 -14.58 -14.61 2.10
N LEU A 91 -15.37 -15.54 2.64
CA LEU A 91 -16.83 -15.39 2.73
C LEU A 91 -17.22 -14.17 3.59
N THR A 92 -16.54 -13.96 4.72
CA THR A 92 -16.76 -12.80 5.58
C THR A 92 -16.46 -11.50 4.84
N ALA A 93 -15.35 -11.43 4.10
CA ALA A 93 -14.98 -10.25 3.33
C ALA A 93 -16.02 -9.93 2.25
N GLU A 94 -16.54 -10.93 1.54
CA GLU A 94 -17.60 -10.74 0.54
C GLU A 94 -18.91 -10.25 1.19
N ARG A 95 -19.33 -10.87 2.30
CA ARG A 95 -20.59 -10.55 2.98
C ARG A 95 -20.58 -9.18 3.67
N PHE A 96 -19.45 -8.81 4.25
CA PHE A 96 -19.29 -7.57 5.02
C PHE A 96 -18.49 -6.51 4.25
N ASN A 97 -18.40 -6.60 2.92
CA ASN A 97 -17.60 -5.70 2.09
C ASN A 97 -17.93 -4.20 2.25
N ALA A 98 -19.14 -3.87 2.71
CA ALA A 98 -19.50 -2.48 2.99
C ALA A 98 -18.73 -1.88 4.19
N ASN A 99 -18.25 -2.72 5.12
CA ASN A 99 -17.58 -2.34 6.35
C ASN A 99 -16.04 -2.43 6.20
N GLU A 100 -15.41 -1.27 6.06
CA GLU A 100 -13.96 -1.16 5.85
C GLU A 100 -13.14 -1.76 7.00
N ASN A 101 -13.61 -1.69 8.24
CA ASN A 101 -12.90 -2.25 9.38
C ASN A 101 -12.84 -3.78 9.32
N ILE A 102 -13.94 -4.42 8.90
CA ILE A 102 -13.96 -5.88 8.72
C ILE A 102 -13.03 -6.28 7.58
N ILE A 103 -13.09 -5.59 6.44
CA ILE A 103 -12.16 -5.83 5.33
C ILE A 103 -10.70 -5.66 5.76
N LYS A 104 -10.42 -4.62 6.55
CA LYS A 104 -9.09 -4.40 7.12
C LYS A 104 -8.65 -5.57 7.99
N ASP A 105 -9.50 -6.05 8.89
CA ASP A 105 -9.16 -7.18 9.77
C ASP A 105 -8.94 -8.47 8.96
N CYS A 106 -9.76 -8.75 7.94
CA CYS A 106 -9.54 -9.86 7.01
C CYS A 106 -8.18 -9.77 6.29
N CYS A 107 -7.86 -8.59 5.76
CA CYS A 107 -6.57 -8.29 5.14
C CYS A 107 -5.39 -8.47 6.12
N ASP A 108 -5.53 -8.00 7.35
CA ASP A 108 -4.47 -8.04 8.35
C ASP A 108 -4.16 -9.48 8.82
N ILE A 109 -5.15 -10.38 8.86
CA ILE A 109 -4.91 -11.80 9.16
C ILE A 109 -3.95 -12.42 8.14
N PHE A 110 -4.24 -12.24 6.85
CA PHE A 110 -3.36 -12.73 5.78
C PHE A 110 -2.00 -12.03 5.80
N ASN A 111 -1.97 -10.72 6.04
CA ASN A 111 -0.71 -9.98 6.13
C ASN A 111 0.15 -10.42 7.32
N GLY A 112 -0.47 -10.78 8.45
CA GLY A 112 0.20 -11.35 9.62
C GLY A 112 0.80 -12.70 9.30
N ALA A 113 -0.02 -13.61 8.76
CA ALA A 113 0.43 -14.93 8.34
C ALA A 113 1.58 -14.87 7.33
N LEU A 114 1.46 -13.99 6.34
CA LEU A 114 2.47 -13.74 5.33
C LEU A 114 3.83 -13.33 5.94
N ARG A 115 3.83 -12.46 6.97
CA ARG A 115 5.06 -12.03 7.65
C ARG A 115 5.71 -13.17 8.42
N ASN A 116 4.92 -14.04 9.04
CA ASN A 116 5.44 -15.13 9.87
C ASN A 116 5.88 -16.35 9.05
N THR A 117 5.25 -16.61 7.91
CA THR A 117 5.46 -17.83 7.13
C THR A 117 6.32 -17.63 5.87
N SER A 118 6.50 -16.38 5.42
CA SER A 118 7.35 -16.00 4.27
C SER A 118 7.15 -16.87 3.01
N GLU A 119 7.99 -17.90 2.78
CA GLU A 119 7.92 -18.78 1.61
C GLU A 119 6.79 -19.82 1.72
N GLU A 120 6.41 -20.22 2.93
CA GLU A 120 5.32 -21.19 3.13
C GLU A 120 3.94 -20.59 2.85
N PHE A 121 3.85 -19.27 2.63
CA PHE A 121 2.63 -18.59 2.22
C PHE A 121 2.31 -18.76 0.71
N LEU A 122 3.26 -19.21 -0.10
CA LEU A 122 3.13 -19.27 -1.56
C LEU A 122 1.84 -19.95 -2.08
N PRO A 123 1.35 -21.07 -1.50
CA PRO A 123 0.10 -21.70 -1.95
C PRO A 123 -1.14 -20.79 -1.81
N PHE A 124 -1.10 -19.82 -0.89
CA PHE A 124 -2.19 -18.88 -0.64
C PHE A 124 -2.06 -17.58 -1.43
N LEU A 125 -0.95 -17.37 -2.14
CA LEU A 125 -0.67 -16.13 -2.86
C LEU A 125 -1.74 -15.81 -3.92
N GLN A 126 -2.07 -16.80 -4.77
CA GLN A 126 -3.09 -16.63 -5.80
C GLN A 126 -4.51 -16.46 -5.21
N PRO A 127 -4.98 -17.31 -4.27
CA PRO A 127 -6.25 -17.09 -3.59
C PRO A 127 -6.37 -15.72 -2.94
N TYR A 128 -5.32 -15.25 -2.25
CA TYR A 128 -5.35 -13.95 -1.60
C TYR A 128 -5.37 -12.80 -2.61
N SER A 129 -4.62 -12.92 -3.70
CA SER A 129 -4.65 -11.92 -4.79
C SER A 129 -6.04 -11.81 -5.42
N ASN A 130 -6.71 -12.94 -5.63
CA ASN A 130 -8.08 -12.98 -6.15
C ASN A 130 -9.09 -12.35 -5.19
N LEU A 131 -8.95 -12.61 -3.87
CA LEU A 131 -9.80 -12.01 -2.84
C LEU A 131 -9.66 -10.48 -2.82
N LEU A 132 -8.44 -9.96 -2.93
CA LEU A 132 -8.19 -8.53 -2.97
C LEU A 132 -8.86 -7.91 -4.20
N LEU A 133 -8.74 -8.54 -5.37
CA LEU A 133 -9.38 -8.08 -6.61
C LEU A 133 -10.91 -8.12 -6.55
N SER A 134 -11.50 -9.22 -6.05
CA SER A 134 -12.95 -9.35 -5.96
C SER A 134 -13.54 -8.33 -4.98
N SER A 135 -12.90 -8.17 -3.81
CA SER A 135 -13.33 -7.19 -2.80
C SER A 135 -13.20 -5.75 -3.32
N TYR A 136 -12.10 -5.42 -4.01
CA TYR A 136 -11.90 -4.09 -4.57
C TYR A 136 -12.91 -3.75 -5.67
N SER A 137 -13.23 -4.75 -6.51
CA SER A 137 -14.20 -4.61 -7.60
C SER A 137 -15.62 -4.37 -7.06
N LEU A 138 -15.96 -4.92 -5.90
CA LEU A 138 -17.24 -4.66 -5.23
C LEU A 138 -17.28 -3.27 -4.58
N LYS A 139 -16.20 -2.89 -3.87
CA LYS A 139 -16.07 -1.56 -3.26
C LYS A 139 -14.59 -1.18 -3.10
N PRO A 140 -14.11 -0.15 -3.82
CA PRO A 140 -12.75 0.36 -3.68
C PRO A 140 -12.47 0.87 -2.25
N GLN A 141 -11.54 0.25 -1.54
CA GLN A 141 -11.23 0.57 -0.14
C GLN A 141 -9.72 0.57 0.12
N ALA A 142 -9.28 1.42 1.07
CA ALA A 142 -7.87 1.64 1.39
C ALA A 142 -7.12 0.39 1.90
N PRO A 143 -7.70 -0.47 2.77
CA PRO A 143 -7.00 -1.64 3.31
C PRO A 143 -6.57 -2.64 2.23
N ILE A 144 -7.38 -2.76 1.17
CA ILE A 144 -7.12 -3.66 0.06
C ILE A 144 -5.88 -3.20 -0.72
N LEU A 145 -5.78 -1.91 -1.03
CA LEU A 145 -4.60 -1.32 -1.68
C LEU A 145 -3.35 -1.48 -0.82
N ALA A 146 -3.48 -1.29 0.51
CA ALA A 146 -2.37 -1.47 1.43
C ALA A 146 -1.86 -2.92 1.45
N SER A 147 -2.76 -3.90 1.48
CA SER A 147 -2.44 -5.33 1.38
C SER A 147 -1.79 -5.71 0.05
N ALA A 148 -2.37 -5.25 -1.07
CA ALA A 148 -1.80 -5.50 -2.39
C ALA A 148 -0.38 -4.94 -2.51
N ALA A 149 -0.13 -3.75 -1.96
CA ALA A 149 1.21 -3.16 -1.93
C ALA A 149 2.18 -3.92 -1.02
N ILE A 150 1.71 -4.58 0.06
CA ILE A 150 2.53 -5.50 0.86
C ILE A 150 2.98 -6.67 -0.02
N LEU A 151 2.05 -7.34 -0.70
CA LEU A 151 2.35 -8.48 -1.59
C LEU A 151 3.33 -8.08 -2.70
N ALA A 152 3.06 -6.97 -3.40
CA ALA A 152 3.93 -6.45 -4.45
C ALA A 152 5.33 -6.09 -3.94
N SER A 153 5.45 -5.61 -2.69
CA SER A 153 6.76 -5.32 -2.11
C SER A 153 7.54 -6.58 -1.70
N MET A 154 6.84 -7.66 -1.35
CA MET A 154 7.43 -8.91 -0.86
C MET A 154 7.81 -9.84 -2.03
N TYR A 155 6.91 -10.02 -2.99
CA TYR A 155 7.04 -10.93 -4.14
C TYR A 155 7.28 -10.17 -5.45
N ARG A 156 8.23 -9.23 -5.41
CA ARG A 156 8.56 -8.34 -6.53
C ARG A 156 9.24 -9.02 -7.71
N SER A 157 9.87 -10.18 -7.50
CA SER A 157 10.70 -10.89 -8.48
C SER A 157 10.45 -12.40 -8.42
N GLY A 158 10.81 -13.12 -9.47
CA GLY A 158 10.60 -14.57 -9.58
C GLY A 158 9.27 -14.93 -10.22
N GLU A 159 8.89 -16.21 -10.14
CA GLU A 159 7.63 -16.71 -10.71
C GLU A 159 6.40 -16.08 -10.06
N GLN A 160 6.50 -15.72 -8.78
CA GLN A 160 5.45 -15.07 -8.00
C GLN A 160 5.07 -13.69 -8.56
N ALA A 161 6.01 -13.00 -9.20
CA ALA A 161 5.74 -11.73 -9.85
C ALA A 161 4.68 -11.88 -10.96
N GLN A 162 4.56 -13.04 -11.59
CA GLN A 162 3.54 -13.29 -12.61
C GLN A 162 2.11 -13.28 -12.05
N ILE A 163 1.95 -13.57 -10.75
CA ILE A 163 0.66 -13.52 -10.04
C ILE A 163 0.38 -12.08 -9.56
N ILE A 164 1.41 -11.42 -9.02
CA ILE A 164 1.26 -10.12 -8.36
C ILE A 164 1.17 -8.95 -9.35
N ALA A 165 1.80 -9.06 -10.52
CA ALA A 165 1.79 -7.98 -11.50
C ALA A 165 0.37 -7.71 -12.05
N PRO A 166 -0.37 -8.73 -12.52
CA PRO A 166 -1.73 -8.53 -13.02
C PRO A 166 -2.67 -7.99 -11.95
N MET A 167 -2.53 -8.46 -10.70
CA MET A 167 -3.30 -7.92 -9.56
C MET A 167 -3.02 -6.43 -9.37
N THR A 168 -1.75 -6.04 -9.36
CA THR A 168 -1.34 -4.64 -9.16
C THR A 168 -1.84 -3.77 -10.31
N GLU A 169 -1.66 -4.20 -11.55
CA GLU A 169 -2.14 -3.54 -12.76
C GLU A 169 -3.65 -3.28 -12.70
N GLU A 170 -4.43 -4.31 -12.36
CA GLU A 170 -5.89 -4.21 -12.29
C GLU A 170 -6.37 -3.30 -11.16
N LEU A 171 -5.75 -3.35 -9.97
CA LEU A 171 -6.08 -2.43 -8.88
C LEU A 171 -5.77 -0.98 -9.23
N VAL A 172 -4.66 -0.73 -9.91
CA VAL A 172 -4.33 0.62 -10.41
C VAL A 172 -5.38 1.07 -11.41
N ARG A 173 -5.82 0.18 -12.30
CA ARG A 173 -6.81 0.50 -13.33
C ARG A 173 -8.15 0.89 -12.72
N GLN A 174 -8.63 0.08 -11.78
CA GLN A 174 -9.87 0.35 -11.07
C GLN A 174 -9.79 1.63 -10.23
N SER A 175 -8.65 1.89 -9.58
CA SER A 175 -8.42 3.14 -8.83
C SER A 175 -8.52 4.36 -9.74
N LEU A 176 -7.86 4.34 -10.90
CA LEU A 176 -7.88 5.44 -11.86
C LEU A 176 -9.29 5.69 -12.42
N VAL A 177 -10.06 4.64 -12.69
CA VAL A 177 -11.47 4.77 -13.09
C VAL A 177 -12.29 5.44 -11.99
N ALA A 178 -12.13 5.03 -10.74
CA ALA A 178 -12.82 5.66 -9.60
C ALA A 178 -12.45 7.14 -9.44
N PHE A 179 -11.18 7.48 -9.59
CA PHE A 179 -10.69 8.87 -9.47
C PHE A 179 -11.14 9.77 -10.62
N ASN A 180 -11.25 9.22 -11.84
CA ASN A 180 -11.80 9.94 -12.98
C ASN A 180 -13.30 10.22 -12.83
N GLN A 181 -14.03 9.38 -12.10
CA GLN A 181 -15.45 9.59 -11.79
C GLN A 181 -15.63 10.63 -10.68
N ASP A 182 -14.92 10.48 -9.57
CA ASP A 182 -14.98 11.41 -8.44
C ASP A 182 -13.69 11.43 -7.64
N LEU A 183 -12.81 12.38 -7.94
CA LEU A 183 -11.56 12.56 -7.19
C LEU A 183 -11.79 13.13 -5.78
N HIS A 184 -12.80 13.98 -5.61
CA HIS A 184 -13.02 14.73 -4.36
C HIS A 184 -13.79 13.91 -3.32
N GLY A 185 -14.68 13.01 -3.75
CA GLY A 185 -15.35 12.06 -2.85
C GLY A 185 -14.47 10.90 -2.40
N ASN A 186 -13.34 10.66 -3.07
CA ASN A 186 -12.46 9.52 -2.83
C ASN A 186 -11.10 9.91 -2.21
N THR A 187 -11.01 11.01 -1.48
CA THR A 187 -9.74 11.59 -0.98
C THR A 187 -8.93 10.64 -0.08
N GLU A 188 -9.60 9.83 0.75
CA GLU A 188 -8.96 8.79 1.55
C GLU A 188 -8.37 7.67 0.69
N LEU A 189 -9.14 7.23 -0.32
CA LEU A 189 -8.70 6.23 -1.29
C LEU A 189 -7.53 6.74 -2.13
N VAL A 190 -7.54 8.01 -2.53
CA VAL A 190 -6.43 8.68 -3.21
C VAL A 190 -5.16 8.65 -2.35
N ALA A 191 -5.27 8.98 -1.06
CA ALA A 191 -4.14 8.91 -0.14
C ALA A 191 -3.60 7.47 -0.03
N ALA A 192 -4.47 6.48 0.14
CA ALA A 192 -4.11 5.07 0.21
C ALA A 192 -3.46 4.57 -1.09
N PHE A 193 -3.99 4.98 -2.24
CA PHE A 193 -3.46 4.66 -3.56
C PHE A 193 -2.04 5.17 -3.75
N PHE A 194 -1.75 6.44 -3.46
CA PHE A 194 -0.39 6.95 -3.59
C PHE A 194 0.58 6.37 -2.56
N HIS A 195 0.10 5.99 -1.37
CA HIS A 195 0.90 5.20 -0.44
C HIS A 195 1.24 3.81 -0.99
N ALA A 196 0.27 3.13 -1.60
CA ALA A 196 0.46 1.84 -2.25
C ALA A 196 1.44 1.95 -3.43
N MET A 197 1.21 2.88 -4.37
CA MET A 197 2.08 3.12 -5.52
C MET A 197 3.50 3.46 -5.11
N LYS A 198 3.66 4.34 -4.10
CA LYS A 198 4.97 4.64 -3.52
C LYS A 198 5.68 3.36 -3.05
N ARG A 199 4.96 2.48 -2.35
CA ARG A 199 5.53 1.24 -1.81
C ARG A 199 5.94 0.27 -2.92
N VAL A 200 5.12 0.12 -3.96
CA VAL A 200 5.42 -0.69 -5.15
C VAL A 200 6.68 -0.16 -5.84
N LEU A 201 6.74 1.14 -6.12
CA LEU A 201 7.84 1.75 -6.88
C LEU A 201 9.18 1.81 -6.13
N ASN A 202 9.18 1.96 -4.79
CA ASN A 202 10.40 2.16 -4.01
C ASN A 202 11.44 1.01 -4.15
N LYS A 203 11.02 -0.16 -4.66
CA LYS A 203 11.86 -1.34 -4.88
C LYS A 203 11.41 -2.19 -6.10
N ALA A 204 10.69 -1.57 -7.04
CA ALA A 204 10.05 -2.29 -8.15
C ALA A 204 11.07 -3.03 -9.04
N ASP A 205 10.69 -4.24 -9.45
CA ASP A 205 11.38 -5.01 -10.49
C ASP A 205 11.01 -4.46 -11.89
N PRO A 206 11.90 -4.54 -12.90
CA PRO A 206 11.60 -4.11 -14.26
C PRO A 206 10.30 -4.68 -14.84
N VAL A 207 9.91 -5.91 -14.48
CA VAL A 207 8.66 -6.53 -14.96
C VAL A 207 7.42 -5.77 -14.47
N MET A 208 7.42 -5.34 -13.20
CA MET A 208 6.32 -4.54 -12.62
C MET A 208 6.25 -3.16 -13.27
N LEU A 209 7.41 -2.54 -13.50
CA LEU A 209 7.49 -1.23 -14.15
C LEU A 209 6.98 -1.28 -15.59
N PHE A 210 7.36 -2.32 -16.34
CA PHE A 210 6.93 -2.47 -17.74
C PHE A 210 5.41 -2.63 -17.88
N ARG A 211 4.76 -3.36 -16.96
CA ARG A 211 3.29 -3.50 -16.99
C ARG A 211 2.55 -2.22 -16.64
N LEU A 212 3.10 -1.44 -15.71
CA LEU A 212 2.51 -0.17 -15.30
C LEU A 212 2.83 0.98 -16.28
N ASP A 213 3.74 0.78 -17.23
CA ASP A 213 4.22 1.81 -18.16
C ASP A 213 3.09 2.50 -18.91
N ALA A 214 2.18 1.71 -19.50
CA ALA A 214 1.01 2.20 -20.22
C ALA A 214 0.05 3.04 -19.36
N MET A 215 0.10 2.86 -18.03
CA MET A 215 -0.78 3.54 -17.08
C MET A 215 -0.09 4.67 -16.35
N LEU A 216 1.24 4.74 -16.41
CA LEU A 216 2.05 5.67 -15.62
C LEU A 216 1.70 7.13 -15.94
N GLU A 217 1.41 7.44 -17.21
CA GLU A 217 0.93 8.77 -17.60
C GLU A 217 -0.37 9.14 -16.86
N SER A 218 -1.35 8.24 -16.85
CA SER A 218 -2.63 8.45 -16.15
C SER A 218 -2.43 8.56 -14.64
N VAL A 219 -1.53 7.77 -14.06
CA VAL A 219 -1.16 7.87 -12.63
C VAL A 219 -0.52 9.22 -12.31
N ILE A 220 0.37 9.71 -13.17
CA ILE A 220 1.02 11.02 -12.98
C ILE A 220 0.00 12.15 -13.12
N GLN A 221 -0.88 12.09 -14.13
CA GLN A 221 -1.95 13.08 -14.29
C GLN A 221 -2.88 13.10 -13.08
N CYS A 222 -3.29 11.91 -12.59
CA CYS A 222 -4.08 11.78 -11.37
C CYS A 222 -3.33 12.35 -10.14
N ALA A 223 -2.01 12.13 -10.05
CA ALA A 223 -1.19 12.69 -8.97
C ALA A 223 -1.17 14.22 -9.03
N VAL A 224 -0.99 14.81 -10.21
CA VAL A 224 -1.02 16.27 -10.39
C VAL A 224 -2.40 16.84 -10.01
N ALA A 225 -3.49 16.19 -10.41
CA ALA A 225 -4.84 16.59 -10.02
C ALA A 225 -5.04 16.50 -8.50
N SER A 226 -4.50 15.46 -7.86
CA SER A 226 -4.62 15.22 -6.41
C SER A 226 -3.88 16.26 -5.55
N LEU A 227 -2.93 17.00 -6.13
CA LEU A 227 -2.29 18.14 -5.44
C LEU A 227 -3.25 19.32 -5.22
N GLN A 228 -4.39 19.34 -5.89
CA GLN A 228 -5.40 20.37 -5.74
C GLN A 228 -6.42 20.07 -4.63
N LEU A 229 -6.42 18.84 -4.12
CA LEU A 229 -7.31 18.43 -3.02
C LEU A 229 -7.02 19.23 -1.75
N PRO A 230 -8.04 19.59 -0.95
CA PRO A 230 -7.84 20.27 0.33
C PRO A 230 -7.26 19.35 1.43
N GLU A 231 -7.38 18.03 1.28
CA GLU A 231 -6.99 17.04 2.30
C GLU A 231 -5.47 16.87 2.37
N ILE A 232 -4.89 17.30 3.50
CA ILE A 232 -3.46 17.18 3.78
C ILE A 232 -2.94 15.74 3.64
N PRO A 233 -3.63 14.68 4.12
CA PRO A 233 -3.16 13.30 3.94
C PRO A 233 -3.00 12.90 2.47
N ALA A 234 -3.96 13.25 1.62
CA ALA A 234 -3.93 12.95 0.19
C ALA A 234 -2.79 13.70 -0.52
N ILE A 235 -2.63 15.00 -0.24
CA ILE A 235 -1.52 15.80 -0.78
C ILE A 235 -0.17 15.21 -0.35
N LYS A 236 0.00 14.88 0.93
CA LYS A 236 1.25 14.28 1.45
C LYS A 236 1.58 12.97 0.76
N ALA A 237 0.62 12.06 0.65
CA ALA A 237 0.80 10.77 -0.01
C ALA A 237 1.19 10.96 -1.49
N THR A 238 0.47 11.82 -2.20
CA THR A 238 0.70 12.20 -3.61
C THR A 238 2.10 12.75 -3.83
N CYS A 239 2.51 13.74 -3.04
CA CYS A 239 3.84 14.30 -3.15
C CYS A 239 4.92 13.25 -2.81
N SER A 240 4.65 12.34 -1.86
CA SER A 240 5.57 11.25 -1.50
C SER A 240 5.76 10.29 -2.67
N PHE A 241 4.67 9.93 -3.36
CA PHE A 241 4.70 9.14 -4.59
C PHE A 241 5.48 9.85 -5.69
N LEU A 242 5.12 11.08 -6.05
CA LEU A 242 5.78 11.85 -7.12
C LEU A 242 7.29 11.98 -6.85
N SER A 243 7.67 12.07 -5.58
CA SER A 243 9.07 12.14 -5.20
C SER A 243 9.85 10.85 -5.46
N ILE A 244 9.21 9.67 -5.37
CA ILE A 244 9.80 8.37 -5.73
C ILE A 244 9.71 8.15 -7.24
N ALA A 245 8.58 8.48 -7.87
CA ALA A 245 8.41 8.35 -9.32
C ALA A 245 9.49 9.15 -10.07
N ALA A 246 9.87 10.32 -9.55
CA ALA A 246 10.96 11.12 -10.08
C ALA A 246 12.37 10.61 -9.66
N TYR A 247 12.49 9.71 -8.67
CA TYR A 247 13.75 9.38 -7.96
C TYR A 247 14.00 7.88 -7.69
N THR A 248 13.59 6.90 -8.48
CA THR A 248 14.07 5.54 -8.15
C THR A 248 15.57 5.48 -8.53
N PRO A 249 16.59 5.59 -7.62
CA PRO A 249 16.61 5.18 -6.20
C PRO A 249 17.13 6.18 -5.08
N ARG A 250 16.49 6.08 -3.87
CA ARG A 250 16.89 6.32 -2.42
C ARG A 250 16.37 7.53 -1.56
N SER A 251 15.41 7.19 -0.69
CA SER A 251 15.20 7.63 0.71
C SER A 251 14.76 9.08 1.06
N THR A 252 13.46 9.19 1.36
CA THR A 252 12.74 9.85 2.49
C THR A 252 12.74 11.38 2.72
N MET A 253 11.50 11.92 2.80
CA MET A 253 10.96 13.05 3.60
C MET A 253 11.30 14.51 3.24
N LYS A 254 10.43 15.19 2.43
CA LYS A 254 10.15 16.64 2.17
C LYS A 254 9.29 16.76 0.90
N GLU A 255 8.07 16.24 0.90
CA GLU A 255 7.46 15.69 -0.30
C GLU A 255 7.26 16.65 -1.52
N PRO A 256 6.68 17.87 -1.43
CA PRO A 256 6.50 18.72 -2.63
C PRO A 256 7.81 19.35 -3.11
N VAL A 257 8.65 19.79 -2.16
CA VAL A 257 9.99 20.33 -2.42
C VAL A 257 10.90 19.28 -3.02
N LEU A 258 10.69 18.00 -2.68
CA LEU A 258 11.42 16.88 -3.28
C LEU A 258 10.97 16.67 -4.73
N VAL A 259 9.67 16.73 -5.05
CA VAL A 259 9.21 16.69 -6.45
C VAL A 259 9.85 17.81 -7.26
N LEU A 260 9.83 19.06 -6.76
CA LEU A 260 10.47 20.19 -7.41
C LEU A 260 11.99 20.02 -7.56
N PHE A 261 12.68 19.56 -6.50
CA PHE A 261 14.13 19.31 -6.53
C PHE A 261 14.49 18.19 -7.50
N THR A 262 13.67 17.14 -7.56
CA THR A 262 13.92 15.97 -8.40
C THR A 262 13.61 16.25 -9.85
N LEU A 263 12.47 16.89 -10.17
CA LEU A 263 12.16 17.37 -11.53
C LEU A 263 13.25 18.32 -12.03
N LYS A 264 13.70 19.25 -11.18
CA LYS A 264 14.83 20.14 -11.48
C LYS A 264 16.13 19.37 -11.78
N ARG A 265 16.42 18.30 -11.03
CA ARG A 265 17.68 17.54 -11.16
C ARG A 265 17.71 16.69 -12.43
N HIS A 266 16.58 16.07 -12.78
CA HIS A 266 16.53 15.05 -13.84
C HIS A 266 15.96 15.59 -15.16
N CYS A 267 15.10 16.61 -15.12
CA CYS A 267 14.45 17.23 -16.27
C CYS A 267 14.52 18.77 -16.16
N PRO A 268 15.73 19.37 -16.11
CA PRO A 268 15.89 20.80 -15.79
C PRO A 268 15.19 21.72 -16.80
N GLN A 269 15.16 21.33 -18.08
CA GLN A 269 14.57 22.14 -19.15
C GLN A 269 13.04 22.10 -19.11
N GLU A 270 12.45 20.91 -19.01
CA GLU A 270 10.98 20.76 -18.90
C GLU A 270 10.46 21.34 -17.58
N PHE A 271 11.21 21.15 -16.49
CA PHE A 271 10.88 21.73 -15.19
C PHE A 271 10.82 23.26 -15.23
N GLN A 272 11.83 23.90 -15.82
CA GLN A 272 11.87 25.36 -15.90
C GLN A 272 10.73 25.91 -16.76
N ALA A 273 10.46 25.28 -17.91
CA ALA A 273 9.37 25.69 -18.80
C ALA A 273 7.99 25.54 -18.11
N THR A 274 7.73 24.36 -17.54
CA THR A 274 6.45 24.03 -16.89
C THR A 274 6.23 24.86 -15.63
N LEU A 275 7.26 25.07 -14.81
CA LEU A 275 7.16 25.91 -13.61
C LEU A 275 6.93 27.37 -13.98
N SER A 276 7.63 27.88 -15.01
CA SER A 276 7.42 29.25 -15.51
C SER A 276 5.99 29.43 -15.97
N GLN A 277 5.47 28.50 -16.77
CA GLN A 277 4.08 28.53 -17.24
C GLN A 277 3.09 28.52 -16.06
N ALA A 278 3.22 27.56 -15.14
CA ALA A 278 2.32 27.42 -14.00
C ALA A 278 2.31 28.65 -13.07
N VAL A 279 3.46 29.30 -12.87
CA VAL A 279 3.56 30.52 -12.03
C VAL A 279 2.90 31.72 -12.69
N HIS A 280 2.95 31.83 -14.02
CA HIS A 280 2.36 32.94 -14.76
C HIS A 280 0.87 32.76 -15.00
N GLU A 281 0.42 31.54 -15.31
CA GLU A 281 -0.96 31.25 -15.71
C GLU A 281 -1.91 30.92 -14.53
N SER A 282 -1.36 30.63 -13.34
CA SER A 282 -2.21 30.22 -12.21
C SER A 282 -3.02 31.38 -11.61
N PRO A 283 -4.35 31.22 -11.45
CA PRO A 283 -5.17 32.22 -10.76
C PRO A 283 -4.80 32.36 -9.27
N LYS A 284 -4.18 31.33 -8.67
CA LYS A 284 -3.69 31.35 -7.28
C LYS A 284 -2.46 32.25 -7.08
N THR A 285 -1.82 32.69 -8.17
CA THR A 285 -0.68 33.62 -8.14
C THR A 285 -1.02 34.97 -8.79
N ALA A 286 -2.31 35.23 -9.09
CA ALA A 286 -2.75 36.47 -9.71
C ALA A 286 -2.45 37.72 -8.86
N GLY A 287 -2.36 37.56 -7.53
CA GLY A 287 -1.99 38.61 -6.59
C GLY A 287 -0.49 38.88 -6.47
N VAL A 288 0.37 38.12 -7.14
CA VAL A 288 1.84 38.24 -7.06
C VAL A 288 2.36 39.01 -8.27
N THR A 289 3.27 39.96 -8.05
CA THR A 289 3.81 40.78 -9.14
C THR A 289 4.70 39.97 -10.10
N PRO A 290 4.82 40.40 -11.38
CA PRO A 290 5.73 39.75 -12.33
C PRO A 290 7.19 39.65 -11.86
N ASP A 291 7.66 40.65 -11.12
CA ASP A 291 9.02 40.69 -10.56
C ASP A 291 9.20 39.67 -9.44
N GLU A 292 8.21 39.53 -8.55
CA GLU A 292 8.21 38.52 -7.49
C GLU A 292 8.12 37.10 -8.06
N LYS A 293 7.32 36.89 -9.11
CA LYS A 293 7.26 35.63 -9.87
C LYS A 293 8.63 35.29 -10.48
N THR A 294 9.28 36.26 -11.12
CA THR A 294 10.62 36.08 -11.71
C THR A 294 11.69 35.80 -10.65
N LYS A 295 11.64 36.50 -9.52
CA LYS A 295 12.56 36.30 -8.39
C LYS A 295 12.37 34.90 -7.77
N PHE A 296 11.13 34.45 -7.61
CA PHE A 296 10.82 33.11 -7.13
C PHE A 296 11.37 32.02 -8.08
N LEU A 297 11.09 32.14 -9.39
CA LEU A 297 11.59 31.21 -10.41
C LEU A 297 13.11 31.13 -10.38
N LYS A 298 13.81 32.28 -10.34
CA LYS A 298 15.28 32.31 -10.21
C LYS A 298 15.76 31.64 -8.92
N ARG A 299 15.11 31.90 -7.77
CA ARG A 299 15.49 31.29 -6.48
C ARG A 299 15.31 29.77 -6.51
N ILE A 300 14.20 29.25 -7.05
CA ILE A 300 13.98 27.80 -7.18
C ILE A 300 14.98 27.15 -8.14
N VAL A 301 15.18 27.74 -9.33
CA VAL A 301 16.10 27.21 -10.35
C VAL A 301 17.56 27.27 -9.87
N ASN A 302 17.93 28.20 -8.99
CA ASN A 302 19.30 28.31 -8.47
C ASN A 302 19.54 27.62 -7.12
N ALA A 303 18.51 27.14 -6.43
CA ALA A 303 18.64 26.45 -5.14
C ALA A 303 19.50 25.18 -5.25
N ARG A 304 20.62 25.11 -4.52
CA ARG A 304 21.56 23.98 -4.63
C ARG A 304 21.22 22.83 -3.69
N LYS A 305 20.66 23.13 -2.52
CA LYS A 305 20.29 22.13 -1.52
C LYS A 305 18.78 22.05 -1.35
N ARG A 306 18.31 20.85 -1.03
CA ARG A 306 16.91 20.56 -0.69
C ARG A 306 16.38 21.40 0.48
N THR A 307 17.25 21.77 1.42
CA THR A 307 16.93 22.65 2.56
C THR A 307 16.54 24.05 2.14
N ASP A 308 17.07 24.52 1.02
CA ASP A 308 16.94 25.91 0.58
C ASP A 308 15.57 26.17 -0.07
N LEU A 309 14.96 25.12 -0.62
CA LEU A 309 13.68 25.20 -1.33
C LEU A 309 12.46 25.38 -0.41
N VAL A 310 12.54 24.90 0.84
CA VAL A 310 11.44 25.04 1.81
C VAL A 310 11.14 26.51 2.14
N PRO A 311 12.12 27.34 2.55
CA PRO A 311 11.86 28.75 2.82
C PRO A 311 11.45 29.50 1.54
N ILE A 312 12.02 29.17 0.37
CA ILE A 312 11.65 29.80 -0.92
C ILE A 312 10.17 29.55 -1.25
N ALA A 313 9.68 28.32 -1.06
CA ALA A 313 8.29 27.96 -1.30
C ALA A 313 7.33 28.61 -0.28
N ASN A 314 7.74 28.69 0.99
CA ASN A 314 6.96 29.33 2.05
C ASN A 314 6.83 30.85 1.81
N ASP A 315 7.92 31.55 1.51
CA ASP A 315 7.92 32.98 1.20
C ASP A 315 6.93 33.28 0.06
N PHE A 316 7.01 32.51 -1.03
CA PHE A 316 6.14 32.70 -2.19
C PHE A 316 4.68 32.35 -1.90
N SER A 317 4.43 31.33 -1.07
CA SER A 317 3.06 31.00 -0.65
C SER A 317 2.44 32.09 0.23
N LEU A 318 3.23 32.82 1.03
CA LEU A 318 2.74 33.95 1.83
C LEU A 318 2.37 35.13 0.92
N LEU A 319 3.24 35.45 -0.05
CA LEU A 319 2.99 36.48 -1.07
C LEU A 319 1.74 36.17 -1.89
N ALA A 320 1.59 34.92 -2.35
CA ALA A 320 0.43 34.49 -3.12
C ALA A 320 -0.89 34.56 -2.34
N ARG A 321 -0.84 34.43 -1.01
CA ARG A 321 -2.01 34.54 -0.12
C ARG A 321 -2.25 35.95 0.43
N LYS A 322 -1.41 36.93 0.09
CA LYS A 322 -1.41 38.29 0.68
C LYS A 322 -1.32 38.28 2.22
N LEU A 323 -0.58 37.31 2.77
CA LEU A 323 -0.35 37.14 4.21
C LEU A 323 1.05 37.62 4.65
N GLY A 324 1.72 38.40 3.81
CA GLY A 324 3.04 38.97 4.04
C GLY A 324 3.03 40.48 3.84
#